data_AF-A0A374V9U4-F1
#
_entry.id   AF-A0A374V9U4-F1
#
_cell.length_a   1.000
_cell.length_b   1.000
_cell.length_c   1.000
_cell.angle_alpha   90.00
_cell.angle_beta   90.00
_cell.angle_gamma   90.00
#
_symmetry.space_group_name_H-M   'P 1'
#
loop_
_entity.id
_entity.type
_entity.pdbx_description
1 polymer ?
#
loop_
_entity_poly.entity_id
_entity_poly.type
_entity_poly.pdbx_seq_one_letter_code
_entity_poly.pdbx_strand_id
1 'polypeptide(L)' 'MPAKLLQGFLEAEKRRLSVNEIIELLWSGDAVDIARVYTIIKRLRKDLITLSDWKIMNENDSYQLKNPHSIEE' A
#
# COMPACT_ATOMS: atom_id res chain seq x y z
N MET A 1 8.72 -9.21 -0.13
CA MET A 1 8.15 -8.12 0.70
C MET A 1 7.04 -7.31 0.02
N PRO A 2 7.06 -7.01 -1.31
CA PRO A 2 5.92 -6.33 -1.96
C PRO A 2 4.62 -7.15 -1.92
N ALA A 3 4.70 -8.47 -2.06
CA ALA A 3 3.55 -9.36 -2.10
C ALA A 3 2.67 -9.30 -0.84
N LYS A 4 3.27 -9.31 0.36
CA LYS A 4 2.53 -9.22 1.64
C LYS A 4 1.81 -7.87 1.78
N LEU A 5 2.47 -6.79 1.36
CA LEU A 5 1.88 -5.45 1.39
C LEU A 5 0.73 -5.33 0.39
N LEU A 6 0.90 -5.85 -0.82
CA LEU A 6 -0.17 -5.89 -1.83
C LEU A 6 -1.37 -6.69 -1.35
N GLN A 7 -1.14 -7.86 -0.76
CA GLN A 7 -2.19 -8.68 -0.16
C GLN A 7 -2.91 -7.92 0.95
N GLY A 8 -2.19 -7.24 1.85
CA GLY A 8 -2.80 -6.41 2.88
C GLY A 8 -3.71 -5.32 2.31
N PHE A 9 -3.31 -4.67 1.21
CA PHE A 9 -4.20 -3.72 0.53
C PHE A 9 -5.43 -4.39 -0.09
N LEU A 10 -5.34 -5.63 -0.57
CA LEU A 10 -6.48 -6.36 -1.14
C LEU A 10 -7.49 -6.78 -0.07
N GLU A 11 -7.01 -7.11 1.13
CA GLU A 11 -7.82 -7.56 2.26
C GLU A 11 -8.40 -6.41 3.09
N ALA A 12 -7.80 -5.22 3.05
CA ALA A 12 -8.24 -4.07 3.81
C ALA A 12 -9.52 -3.42 3.26
N GLU A 13 -10.31 -2.82 4.16
CA GLU A 13 -11.51 -2.08 3.79
C GLU A 13 -11.15 -0.93 2.84
N LYS A 14 -11.92 -0.78 1.74
CA LYS A 14 -11.67 0.22 0.68
C LYS A 14 -10.28 0.13 0.06
N ARG A 15 -9.57 -0.98 0.27
CA ARG A 15 -8.18 -1.20 -0.12
C ARG A 15 -7.24 -0.14 0.41
N ARG A 16 -7.50 0.33 1.62
CA ARG A 16 -6.76 1.39 2.28
C ARG A 16 -6.02 0.84 3.49
N LEU A 17 -4.76 1.22 3.64
CA LEU A 17 -3.96 0.93 4.82
C LEU A 17 -3.31 2.21 5.33
N SER A 18 -3.44 2.45 6.63
CA SER A 18 -2.76 3.51 7.37
C SER A 18 -1.27 3.18 7.51
N VAL A 19 -0.42 4.19 7.75
CA VAL A 19 1.00 3.96 8.02
C VAL A 19 1.21 2.95 9.15
N ASN A 20 0.42 3.06 10.23
CA ASN A 20 0.48 2.13 11.37
C ASN A 20 0.09 0.69 10.97
N GLU A 21 -0.97 0.52 10.17
CA GLU A 21 -1.40 -0.81 9.71
C GLU A 21 -0.34 -1.46 8.82
N ILE A 22 0.34 -0.66 7.99
CA ILE A 22 1.46 -1.15 7.17
C ILE A 22 2.63 -1.58 8.07
N ILE A 23 2.90 -0.82 9.13
CA ILE A 23 3.97 -1.16 10.09
C ILE A 23 3.66 -2.49 10.77
N GLU A 24 2.45 -2.63 11.32
CA GLU A 24 1.99 -3.85 11.98
C GLU A 24 1.98 -5.06 11.04
N LEU A 25 1.52 -4.88 9.81
CA LEU A 25 1.45 -5.93 8.79
C LEU A 25 2.83 -6.48 8.42
N LEU A 26 3.83 -5.60 8.29
CA LEU A 26 5.13 -5.96 7.74
C LEU A 26 6.18 -6.27 8.82
N TRP A 27 6.07 -5.62 9.98
CA TRP A 27 7.10 -5.66 11.03
C TRP A 27 6.56 -5.95 12.44
N SER A 28 5.25 -6.20 12.60
CA SER A 28 4.65 -6.74 13.84
C SER A 28 5.13 -6.05 15.13
N GLY A 29 5.04 -4.72 15.20
CA GLY A 29 5.36 -3.96 16.40
C GLY A 29 6.83 -3.56 16.61
N ASP A 30 7.74 -3.86 15.68
CA ASP A 30 9.08 -3.26 15.69
C ASP A 30 9.00 -1.73 15.53
N ALA A 31 9.91 -1.00 16.19
CA ALA A 31 10.03 0.45 16.03
C ALA A 31 10.52 0.78 14.61
N VAL A 32 9.60 0.84 13.66
CA VAL A 32 9.87 1.08 12.26
C VAL A 32 9.84 2.57 11.95
N ASP A 33 10.93 3.04 11.36
CA ASP A 33 11.00 4.39 10.82
C ASP A 33 10.05 4.57 9.63
N ILE A 34 9.33 5.70 9.61
CA ILE A 34 8.37 6.04 8.55
C ILE A 34 9.06 6.06 7.16
N ALA A 35 10.34 6.41 7.07
CA ALA A 35 11.11 6.37 5.82
C ALA A 35 11.17 4.95 5.21
N ARG A 36 11.12 3.91 6.04
CA ARG A 36 11.07 2.51 5.60
C ARG A 36 9.73 2.19 4.94
N VAL A 37 8.63 2.70 5.50
CA VAL A 37 7.28 2.62 4.92
C VAL A 37 7.26 3.33 3.56
N TYR A 38 7.77 4.56 3.48
CA TYR A 38 7.87 5.29 2.21
C TYR A 38 8.68 4.52 1.16
N THR A 39 9.80 3.92 1.56
CA THR A 39 10.65 3.15 0.66
C THR A 39 9.93 1.93 0.10
N ILE A 40 9.20 1.19 0.94
CA ILE A 40 8.50 -0.02 0.50
C ILE A 40 7.29 0.32 -0.38
N ILE A 41 6.55 1.38 -0.06
CA ILE A 41 5.45 1.89 -0.89
C ILE A 41 5.98 2.35 -2.25
N LYS A 42 7.13 3.04 -2.28
CA LYS A 42 7.75 3.46 -3.55
C LYS A 42 8.16 2.27 -4.41
N ARG A 43 8.64 1.18 -3.81
CA ARG A 43 8.92 -0.08 -4.53
C ARG A 43 7.64 -0.70 -5.07
N LEU A 44 6.62 -0.85 -4.22
CA LEU A 44 5.34 -1.42 -4.65
C LEU A 44 4.69 -0.60 -5.78
N ARG A 45 4.77 0.73 -5.74
CA ARG A 45 4.32 1.59 -6.86
C ARG A 45 5.03 1.28 -8.17
N LYS A 46 6.36 1.08 -8.15
CA LYS A 46 7.13 0.73 -9.36
C LYS A 46 6.74 -0.65 -9.90
N ASP A 47 6.57 -1.62 -9.00
CA ASP A 47 6.16 -2.97 -9.36
C ASP A 47 4.76 -2.93 -10.00
N LEU A 48 3.83 -2.18 -9.39
CA LEU A 48 2.47 -2.02 -9.92
C LEU A 48 2.48 -1.39 -11.31
N ILE A 49 3.20 -0.26 -11.53
CA ILE A 49 3.31 0.37 -12.86
C ILE A 49 3.79 -0.62 -13.95
N THR A 50 4.62 -1.59 -13.57
CA THR A 50 5.17 -2.57 -14.51
C THR A 50 4.21 -3.74 -14.77
N LEU A 51 3.40 -4.11 -13.77
CA LEU A 51 2.59 -5.33 -13.77
C LEU A 51 1.10 -5.09 -14.06
N SER A 52 0.57 -3.89 -13.78
CA SER A 52 -0.86 -3.59 -13.85
C SER A 52 -1.12 -2.08 -13.89
N ASP A 53 -2.34 -1.68 -14.23
CA ASP A 53 -2.73 -0.27 -14.17
C ASP A 53 -3.00 0.24 -12.75
N TRP A 54 -2.92 -0.63 -11.73
CA TRP A 54 -3.24 -0.30 -10.35
C TRP A 54 -2.30 0.77 -9.78
N LYS A 55 -2.85 1.69 -8.98
CA LYS A 55 -2.11 2.83 -8.40
C LYS A 55 -2.32 2.92 -6.90
N ILE A 56 -1.23 3.22 -6.18
CA ILE A 56 -1.29 3.55 -4.76
C ILE A 56 -1.34 5.06 -4.60
N MET A 57 -2.49 5.58 -4.20
CA MET A 57 -2.66 6.98 -3.81
C MET A 57 -2.24 7.19 -2.36
N ASN A 58 -1.69 8.36 -2.05
CA ASN A 58 -1.45 8.79 -0.68
C ASN A 58 -2.63 9.69 -0.27
N GLU A 59 -3.25 9.38 0.86
CA GLU A 59 -4.39 10.13 1.42
C GLU A 59 -4.13 10.28 2.92
N ASN A 60 -4.15 11.50 3.47
CA ASN A 60 -3.84 11.85 4.88
C ASN A 60 -3.49 10.68 5.81
N ASP A 61 -2.18 10.41 5.97
CA ASP A 61 -1.59 9.36 6.82
C ASP A 61 -1.93 7.89 6.46
N SER A 62 -2.45 7.69 5.25
CA SER A 62 -2.81 6.40 4.69
C SER A 62 -2.43 6.29 3.22
N TYR A 63 -2.51 5.06 2.73
CA TYR A 63 -2.33 4.71 1.34
C TYR A 63 -3.54 3.94 0.87
N GLN A 64 -4.01 4.20 -0.35
CA GLN A 64 -5.13 3.48 -0.94
C GLN A 64 -4.74 2.92 -2.30
N LEU A 65 -5.05 1.64 -2.50
CA LEU A 65 -4.86 0.95 -3.76
C LEU A 65 -6.11 1.10 -4.63
N LYS A 66 -6.01 1.90 -5.69
CA LYS A 66 -7.08 2.14 -6.65
C LYS A 66 -6.78 1.46 -7.98
N ASN A 67 -7.81 0.84 -8.55
CA ASN A 67 -7.77 0.42 -9.94
C ASN A 67 -8.27 1.60 -10.80
N PRO A 68 -7.55 2.03 -11.85
CA PRO A 68 -8.04 3.08 -12.74
C PRO A 68 -9.32 2.70 -13.48
N HIS A 69 -9.68 1.41 -13.54
CA HIS A 69 -10.95 0.95 -14.08
C HIS A 69 -12.10 0.94 -13.06
N SER A 70 -11.87 1.33 -11.79
CA SER A 70 -12.97 1.69 -10.88
C SER A 70 -13.46 3.10 -11.22
N ILE A 71 -13.98 3.25 -12.42
CA ILE A 71 -15.03 4.22 -12.70
C ILE A 71 -16.30 3.41 -12.44
N GLU A 72 -16.88 3.57 -11.26
CA GLU A 72 -18.33 3.34 -11.13
C GLU A 72 -18.96 4.34 -12.11
N GLU A 73 -19.57 3.81 -13.16
CA GLU A 73 -20.47 4.55 -14.06
C GLU A 73 -21.79 4.83 -13.34
#